data_AF-A0A2V8AN51-F1
#
_entry.id   AF-A0A2V8AN51-F1
#
_cell.length_a   1.000
_cell.length_b   1.000
_cell.length_c   1.000
_cell.angle_alpha   90.00
_cell.angle_beta   90.00
_cell.angle_gamma   90.00
#
_symmetry.space_group_name_H-M   'P 1'
#
loop_
_entity.id
_entity.type
_entity.pdbx_description
1 polymer ?
#
loop_
_entity_poly.entity_id
_entity_poly.type
_entity_poly.pdbx_seq_one_letter_code
_entity_poly.pdbx_strand_id
1 'polypeptide(L)'
;MASRRTKSIGTKVTPEEYDRIHALAGEQPISEWVRAALLKAAADAPAADSMVLAELLALRTILLNLHFHLCSGTPVNAESMQRLIERADREKRQQAEARLAAAPRRDP
;
A
#
# COMPACT_ATOMS: atom_id res chain seq x y z
N MET A 1 -7.69 -2.39 -32.38
CA MET A 1 -6.22 -2.48 -32.54
C MET A 1 -5.56 -1.85 -31.33
N ALA A 2 -4.55 -2.49 -30.73
CA ALA A 2 -3.78 -1.88 -29.65
C ALA A 2 -3.10 -0.59 -30.15
N SER A 3 -3.18 0.49 -29.37
CA SER A 3 -2.54 1.77 -29.72
C SER A 3 -1.01 1.61 -29.80
N ARG A 4 -0.37 2.20 -30.82
CA ARG A 4 1.08 2.12 -31.01
C ARG A 4 1.81 3.00 -29.98
N ARG A 5 2.91 2.48 -29.43
CA ARG A 5 3.81 3.22 -28.53
C ARG A 5 4.68 4.16 -29.37
N THR A 6 4.58 5.47 -29.17
CA THR A 6 5.25 6.50 -29.99
C THR A 6 6.17 7.44 -29.19
N LYS A 7 6.23 7.27 -27.87
CA LYS A 7 7.04 8.10 -26.96
C LYS A 7 8.08 7.26 -26.24
N SER A 8 9.22 7.87 -25.95
CA SER A 8 10.36 7.26 -25.26
C SER A 8 10.60 7.97 -23.93
N ILE A 9 10.95 7.20 -22.89
CA ILE A 9 11.37 7.69 -21.57
C ILE A 9 12.82 7.27 -21.40
N GLY A 10 13.70 8.20 -21.01
CA GLY A 10 15.12 7.92 -20.84
C GLY A 10 15.71 8.67 -19.65
N THR A 11 16.66 8.03 -18.98
CA THR A 11 17.50 8.64 -17.94
C THR A 11 18.91 8.04 -18.05
N LYS A 12 19.92 8.81 -17.65
CA LYS A 12 21.28 8.28 -17.54
C LYS A 12 21.37 7.47 -16.24
N VAL A 13 22.12 6.38 -16.30
CA VAL A 13 22.44 5.52 -15.16
C VAL A 13 23.94 5.29 -15.13
N THR A 14 24.48 5.07 -13.94
CA THR A 14 25.84 4.57 -13.74
C THR A 14 25.96 3.13 -14.27
N PRO A 15 27.18 2.65 -14.56
CA PRO A 15 27.40 1.25 -14.91
C PRO A 15 26.82 0.28 -13.87
N GLU A 16 26.99 0.58 -12.58
CA GLU A 16 26.52 -0.26 -11.47
C GLU A 16 24.99 -0.32 -11.41
N GLU A 17 24.31 0.79 -11.68
CA GLU A 17 22.86 0.82 -11.80
C GLU A 17 22.38 0.03 -13.03
N TYR A 18 23.09 0.14 -14.16
CA TYR A 18 22.77 -0.60 -15.37
C TYR A 18 22.87 -2.11 -15.16
N ASP A 19 23.96 -2.60 -14.56
CA ASP A 19 24.17 -4.01 -14.27
C ASP A 19 23.10 -4.55 -13.30
N ARG A 20 22.72 -3.76 -12.30
CA ARG A 20 21.64 -4.12 -11.37
C ARG A 20 20.29 -4.25 -12.10
N ILE A 21 19.97 -3.30 -12.99
CA ILE A 21 18.74 -3.34 -13.80
C ILE A 21 18.77 -4.56 -14.74
N HIS A 22 19.91 -4.84 -15.37
CA HIS A 22 20.08 -5.98 -16.25
C HIS A 22 19.88 -7.30 -15.50
N ALA A 23 20.46 -7.44 -14.30
CA ALA A 23 20.29 -8.63 -13.47
C ALA A 23 18.82 -8.83 -13.04
N LEU A 24 18.11 -7.75 -12.69
CA LEU A 24 16.70 -7.80 -12.33
C LEU A 24 15.78 -8.14 -13.51
N ALA A 25 16.16 -7.74 -14.74
CA ALA A 25 15.42 -8.07 -15.95
C ALA A 25 15.51 -9.56 -16.30
N GLY A 26 16.59 -10.24 -15.92
CA GLY A 26 16.82 -11.65 -16.24
C GLY A 26 16.81 -11.88 -17.76
N GLU A 27 16.03 -12.85 -18.22
CA GLU A 27 15.88 -13.19 -19.65
C GLU A 27 14.98 -12.21 -20.43
N GLN A 28 14.32 -11.25 -19.75
CA GLN A 28 13.44 -10.30 -20.41
C GLN A 28 14.23 -9.16 -21.06
N PRO A 29 13.83 -8.66 -22.24
CA PRO A 29 14.40 -7.43 -22.80
C PRO A 29 14.30 -6.27 -21.80
N ILE A 30 15.44 -5.65 -21.49
CA ILE A 30 15.55 -4.60 -20.45
C ILE A 30 14.51 -3.50 -20.65
N SER A 31 14.28 -3.07 -21.89
CA SER A 31 13.30 -2.01 -22.20
C SER A 31 11.86 -2.40 -21.87
N GLU A 32 11.48 -3.66 -22.06
CA GLU A 32 10.16 -4.16 -21.68
C GLU A 32 10.04 -4.34 -20.17
N TRP A 33 11.11 -4.82 -19.52
CA TRP A 33 11.15 -4.96 -18.07
C TRP A 33 11.02 -3.59 -17.38
N VAL A 34 11.84 -2.61 -17.78
CA VAL A 34 11.80 -1.24 -17.24
C VAL A 34 10.44 -0.60 -17.45
N ARG A 35 9.83 -0.78 -18.64
CA ARG A 35 8.47 -0.27 -18.89
C ARG A 35 7.46 -0.88 -17.93
N ALA A 36 7.49 -2.20 -17.74
CA ALA A 36 6.58 -2.88 -16.83
C ALA A 36 6.79 -2.43 -15.38
N ALA A 37 8.05 -2.32 -14.95
CA ALA A 37 8.41 -1.85 -13.61
C ALA A 37 7.92 -0.41 -13.34
N LEU A 38 8.10 0.51 -14.30
CA LEU A 38 7.63 1.89 -14.16
C LEU A 38 6.10 2.01 -14.16
N LEU A 39 5.41 1.26 -15.03
CA LEU A 39 3.94 1.23 -15.03
C LEU A 39 3.40 0.60 -13.75
N LYS A 40 4.05 -0.45 -13.25
CA LYS A 40 3.72 -1.06 -11.96
C LYS A 40 3.93 -0.07 -10.83
N ALA A 41 5.07 0.61 -10.76
CA ALA A 41 5.34 1.62 -9.74
C ALA A 41 4.34 2.80 -9.80
N ALA A 42 3.90 3.19 -10.99
CA ALA A 42 2.88 4.21 -11.18
C ALA A 42 1.47 3.74 -10.77
N ALA A 43 1.16 2.45 -10.94
CA ALA A 43 -0.12 1.84 -10.56
C ALA A 43 -0.19 1.44 -9.07
N ASP A 44 0.93 0.99 -8.51
CA ASP A 44 1.07 0.47 -7.14
C ASP A 44 1.48 1.56 -6.14
N ALA A 45 1.63 2.82 -6.56
CA ALA A 45 1.74 3.95 -5.65
C ALA A 45 0.58 3.95 -4.63
N PRO A 46 0.83 4.33 -3.37
CA PRO A 46 0.84 3.48 -2.17
C PRO A 46 -0.49 2.75 -1.84
N ALA A 47 -1.24 2.28 -2.84
CA ALA A 47 -2.61 1.81 -2.66
C ALA A 47 -2.68 0.46 -1.93
N ALA A 48 -1.80 -0.49 -2.26
CA ALA A 48 -1.79 -1.81 -1.63
C ALA A 48 -1.33 -1.73 -0.17
N ASP A 49 -0.21 -1.05 0.10
CA ASP A 49 0.31 -0.88 1.46
C ASP A 49 -0.62 -0.01 2.31
N SER A 50 -1.21 1.04 1.75
CA SER A 50 -2.24 1.86 2.42
C SER A 50 -3.49 1.04 2.72
N MET A 51 -3.93 0.19 1.79
CA MET A 51 -5.09 -0.67 1.99
C MET A 51 -4.84 -1.69 3.11
N VAL A 52 -3.71 -2.39 3.09
CA VAL A 52 -3.35 -3.36 4.14
C VAL A 52 -3.22 -2.65 5.50
N LEU A 53 -2.55 -1.50 5.54
CA LEU A 53 -2.43 -0.71 6.76
C LEU A 53 -3.79 -0.24 7.28
N ALA A 54 -4.71 0.16 6.39
CA ALA A 54 -6.06 0.54 6.76
C ALA A 54 -6.79 -0.65 7.41
N GLU A 55 -6.78 -1.83 6.79
CA GLU A 55 -7.42 -3.02 7.37
C GLU A 55 -6.80 -3.41 8.72
N LEU A 56 -5.48 -3.30 8.89
CA LEU A 56 -4.82 -3.55 10.17
C LEU A 56 -5.20 -2.54 11.26
N LEU A 57 -5.35 -1.26 10.91
CA LEU A 57 -5.80 -0.22 11.85
C LEU A 57 -7.26 -0.40 12.24
N ALA A 58 -8.12 -0.82 11.30
CA ALA A 58 -9.51 -1.18 11.58
C ALA A 58 -9.59 -2.37 12.55
N LEU A 59 -8.86 -3.45 12.26
CA LEU A 59 -8.79 -4.64 13.12
C LEU A 59 -8.28 -4.29 14.52
N ARG A 60 -7.20 -3.50 14.63
CA ARG A 60 -6.67 -3.03 15.91
C ARG A 60 -7.72 -2.24 16.70
N THR A 61 -8.45 -1.34 16.03
CA THR A 61 -9.48 -0.51 16.67
C THR A 61 -10.60 -1.38 17.22
N ILE A 62 -11.11 -2.33 16.43
CA ILE A 62 -12.16 -3.25 16.87
C ILE A 62 -11.67 -4.10 18.04
N LEU A 63 -10.48 -4.72 17.93
CA LEU A 63 -9.93 -5.58 18.97
C LEU A 63 -9.72 -4.85 20.29
N LEU A 64 -9.13 -3.66 20.29
CA LEU A 64 -8.85 -2.91 21.51
C LEU A 64 -10.14 -2.45 22.21
N ASN A 65 -11.12 -1.95 21.44
CA ASN A 65 -12.41 -1.55 22.02
C ASN A 65 -13.18 -2.76 22.55
N LEU A 66 -13.21 -3.87 21.80
CA LEU A 66 -13.85 -5.10 22.22
C LEU A 66 -13.22 -5.65 23.51
N HIS A 67 -11.88 -5.71 23.56
CA HIS A 67 -11.14 -6.16 24.73
C HIS A 67 -11.44 -5.27 25.95
N PHE A 68 -11.45 -3.95 25.76
CA PHE A 68 -11.80 -3.01 26.83
C PHE A 68 -13.22 -3.23 27.37
N HIS A 69 -14.22 -3.42 26.51
CA HIS A 69 -15.59 -3.73 26.92
C HIS A 69 -15.68 -5.02 27.75
N LEU A 70 -15.01 -6.08 27.29
CA LEU A 70 -14.97 -7.36 27.99
C LEU A 70 -14.31 -7.24 29.37
N CYS A 71 -13.15 -6.57 29.46
CA CYS A 71 -12.46 -6.34 30.73
C CYS A 71 -13.24 -5.43 31.69
N SER A 72 -14.07 -4.54 31.16
CA SER A 72 -14.91 -3.62 31.95
C SER A 72 -16.25 -4.24 32.38
N GLY A 73 -16.51 -5.51 32.06
CA GLY A 73 -17.78 -6.18 32.34
C GLY A 73 -18.98 -5.57 31.59
N THR A 74 -18.72 -4.76 30.57
CA THR A 74 -19.79 -4.16 29.76
C THR A 74 -20.28 -5.19 28.74
N PRO A 75 -21.59 -5.49 28.68
CA PRO A 75 -22.11 -6.47 27.74
C PRO A 75 -21.91 -5.98 26.29
N VAL A 76 -21.29 -6.83 25.47
CA VAL A 76 -21.15 -6.59 24.03
C VAL A 76 -22.31 -7.24 23.32
N ASN A 77 -23.21 -6.41 22.78
CA ASN A 77 -24.33 -6.86 21.97
C ASN A 77 -24.09 -6.59 20.47
N ALA A 78 -24.92 -7.18 19.61
CA ALA A 78 -24.77 -7.06 18.15
C ALA A 78 -24.73 -5.60 17.68
N GLU A 79 -25.54 -4.73 18.28
CA GLU A 79 -25.60 -3.30 17.93
C GLU A 79 -24.28 -2.59 18.26
N SER A 80 -23.72 -2.82 19.45
CA SER A 80 -22.43 -2.25 19.88
C SER A 80 -21.27 -2.73 19.00
N MET A 81 -21.28 -4.01 18.61
CA MET A 81 -20.29 -4.58 17.71
C MET A 81 -20.39 -3.96 16.31
N GLN A 82 -21.60 -3.82 15.79
CA GLN A 82 -21.84 -3.20 14.49
C GLN A 82 -21.36 -1.75 14.46
N ARG A 83 -21.64 -0.98 15.52
CA ARG A 83 -21.15 0.40 15.66
C ARG A 83 -19.62 0.48 15.65
N LEU A 84 -18.92 -0.47 16.28
CA LEU A 84 -17.45 -0.53 16.25
C LEU A 84 -16.91 -0.83 14.85
N ILE A 85 -17.53 -1.78 14.14
CA ILE A 85 -17.15 -2.14 12.77
C ILE A 85 -17.33 -0.94 11.84
N GLU A 86 -18.50 -0.32 11.84
CA GLU A 86 -18.79 0.82 10.96
C GLU A 86 -17.88 2.01 11.23
N ARG A 87 -17.54 2.26 12.50
CA ARG A 87 -16.57 3.30 12.86
C ARG A 87 -15.19 2.98 12.30
N ALA A 88 -14.71 1.75 12.52
CA ALA A 88 -13.42 1.31 12.03
C ALA A 88 -13.35 1.42 10.49
N ASP A 89 -14.39 1.00 9.77
CA ASP A 89 -14.47 1.09 8.31
C ASP A 89 -14.49 2.51 7.77
N ARG A 90 -15.16 3.45 8.47
CA ARG A 90 -15.16 4.86 8.07
C ARG A 90 -13.79 5.52 8.26
N GLU A 91 -13.09 5.21 9.34
CA GLU A 91 -11.86 5.91 9.73
C GLU A 91 -10.59 5.30 9.12
N LYS A 92 -10.60 4.01 8.74
CA LYS A 92 -9.38 3.26 8.41
C LYS A 92 -8.51 3.86 7.30
N ARG A 93 -9.11 4.38 6.23
CA ARG A 93 -8.35 4.94 5.10
C ARG A 93 -7.64 6.23 5.49
N GLN A 94 -8.35 7.15 6.13
CA GLN A 94 -7.78 8.41 6.60
C GLN A 94 -6.64 8.17 7.59
N GLN A 95 -6.81 7.22 8.51
CA GLN A 95 -5.75 6.87 9.47
C GLN A 95 -4.53 6.27 8.79
N ALA A 96 -4.71 5.38 7.80
CA ALA A 96 -3.61 4.79 7.04
C ALA A 96 -2.83 5.85 6.25
N GLU A 97 -3.53 6.73 5.53
CA GLU A 97 -2.93 7.84 4.79
C GLU A 97 -2.13 8.77 5.72
N ALA A 98 -2.69 9.14 6.87
CA ALA A 98 -2.00 9.98 7.85
C ALA A 98 -0.72 9.29 8.39
N ARG A 99 -0.76 7.98 8.63
CA ARG A 99 0.39 7.20 9.10
C ARG A 99 1.48 7.08 8.03
N LEU A 100 1.10 6.87 6.78
CA LEU A 100 2.05 6.83 5.66
C LEU A 100 2.67 8.20 5.38
N ALA A 101 1.90 9.28 5.49
CA ALA A 101 2.41 10.64 5.35
C ALA A 101 3.39 11.04 6.46
N ALA A 102 3.17 10.52 7.68
CA ALA A 102 4.04 10.76 8.83
C ALA A 102 5.26 9.83 8.89
N ALA A 103 5.30 8.75 8.10
CA ALA A 103 6.44 7.86 8.04
C ALA A 103 7.61 8.56 7.33
N PRO A 104 8.84 8.53 7.87
CA PRO A 104 9.99 9.05 7.16
C PRO A 104 10.12 8.31 5.82
N ARG A 105 10.27 9.04 4.71
CA ARG A 105 10.64 8.42 3.44
C ARG A 105 11.91 7.63 3.69
N ARG A 106 11.87 6.32 3.44
CA ARG A 106 13.09 5.54 3.30
C ARG A 106 13.80 6.09 2.08
N ASP A 107 14.92 6.77 2.30
CA ASP A 107 15.84 7.10 1.22
C ASP A 107 16.31 5.78 0.56
N PRO A 108 16.36 5.72 -0.77
CA PRO A 108 16.71 4.53 -1.52
C PRO A 108 18.16 4.07 -1.30
#